data_AF-A0A0D3BLL8-F1
#
_entry.id   AF-A0A0D3BLL8-F1
#
_cell.length_a   1.000
_cell.length_b   1.000
_cell.length_c   1.000
_cell.angle_alpha   90.00
_cell.angle_beta   90.00
_cell.angle_gamma   90.00
#
_symmetry.space_group_name_H-M   'P 1'
#
loop_
_entity.id
_entity.type
_entity.pdbx_description
1 polymer ?
#
loop_
_entity_poly.entity_id
_entity_poly.type
_entity_poly.pdbx_seq_one_letter_code
_entity_poly.pdbx_strand_id
1 'polypeptide(L)'
;MPEHDVNVIAKGSPDVPRLIEGKINFPETIGIRNTIGGPSVQQFGHYGGYYSLTHAKSAKMFYFFFESRTNNTDPVVIWLSDGPGCSSNVALFYENGPFTISNDLSLSWNDFGWDKVCCLVGLVF
;
A
#
# COMPACT_ATOMS: atom_id res chain seq x y z
N MET A 1 21.47 9.24 -12.74
CA MET A 1 20.01 9.53 -12.65
C MET A 1 19.35 8.89 -13.86
N PRO A 2 18.15 8.28 -13.75
CA PRO A 2 17.47 7.76 -14.93
C PRO A 2 17.10 8.94 -15.84
N GLU A 3 17.41 8.84 -17.13
CA GLU A 3 17.22 9.92 -18.11
C GLU A 3 15.76 10.05 -18.61
N HIS A 4 14.84 9.22 -18.12
CA HIS A 4 13.48 9.11 -18.65
C HIS A 4 12.43 9.13 -17.54
N ASP A 5 11.32 9.82 -17.79
CA ASP A 5 10.15 9.82 -16.92
C ASP A 5 9.62 8.38 -16.78
N VAL A 6 9.69 7.84 -15.57
CA VAL A 6 9.24 6.47 -15.24
C VAL A 6 7.71 6.30 -15.29
N ASN A 7 6.97 7.35 -15.66
CA ASN A 7 5.50 7.39 -15.70
C ASN A 7 4.92 7.45 -17.13
N VAL A 8 5.52 6.74 -18.10
CA VAL A 8 4.90 6.60 -19.43
C VAL A 8 3.79 5.56 -19.37
N ILE A 9 2.53 6.03 -19.24
CA ILE A 9 1.35 5.18 -19.40
C ILE A 9 1.24 4.79 -20.88
N ALA A 10 1.78 3.64 -21.25
CA ALA A 10 1.48 3.01 -22.54
C ALA A 10 -0.06 2.89 -22.70
N LYS A 11 -0.58 3.46 -23.80
CA LYS A 11 -1.99 3.37 -24.21
C LYS A 11 -2.37 1.91 -24.44
N GLY A 12 -2.90 1.26 -23.41
CA GLY A 12 -3.79 0.11 -23.59
C GLY A 12 -5.15 0.59 -24.11
N SER A 13 -6.01 -0.37 -24.50
CA SER A 13 -7.36 -0.14 -25.04
C SER A 13 -8.04 1.10 -24.43
N PRO A 14 -8.52 2.06 -25.26
CA PRO A 14 -8.95 3.39 -24.81
C PRO A 14 -10.11 3.39 -23.80
N ASP A 15 -10.79 2.26 -23.62
CA ASP A 15 -12.04 2.18 -22.85
C ASP A 15 -11.90 1.60 -21.42
N VAL A 16 -10.72 1.12 -21.00
CA VAL A 16 -10.55 0.50 -19.67
C VAL A 16 -9.47 1.21 -18.85
N PRO A 17 -9.81 1.79 -17.67
CA PRO A 17 -8.83 2.39 -16.78
C PRO A 17 -7.76 1.37 -16.38
N ARG A 18 -6.49 1.70 -16.64
CA ARG A 18 -5.35 0.82 -16.35
C ARG A 18 -5.10 0.70 -14.85
N LEU A 19 -5.38 1.77 -14.11
CA LEU A 19 -5.32 1.86 -12.66
C LEU A 19 -6.73 2.13 -12.15
N ILE A 20 -7.21 1.28 -11.26
CA ILE A 20 -8.46 1.51 -10.52
C ILE A 20 -8.08 1.53 -9.05
N GLU A 21 -8.18 2.69 -8.41
CA GLU A 21 -7.80 2.89 -7.02
C GLU A 21 -8.96 3.44 -6.20
N GLY A 22 -8.98 3.11 -4.91
CA GLY A 22 -9.92 3.64 -3.94
C GLY A 22 -9.27 3.81 -2.58
N LYS A 23 -9.77 4.76 -1.79
CA LYS A 23 -9.35 4.90 -0.39
C LYS A 23 -9.83 3.69 0.40
N ILE A 24 -8.93 3.07 1.14
CA ILE A 24 -9.29 1.97 2.04
C ILE A 24 -9.83 2.58 3.31
N ASN A 25 -11.03 2.17 3.71
CA ASN A 25 -11.59 2.54 5.00
C ASN A 25 -11.57 1.31 5.89
N PHE A 26 -10.70 1.32 6.89
CA PHE A 26 -10.71 0.27 7.91
C PHE A 26 -11.87 0.53 8.87
N PRO A 27 -12.69 -0.50 9.18
CA PRO A 27 -13.76 -0.36 10.17
C PRO A 27 -13.18 0.04 11.53
N GLU A 28 -13.87 0.91 12.26
CA GLU A 28 -13.42 1.41 13.58
C GLU A 28 -13.17 0.28 14.57
N THR A 29 -13.86 -0.86 14.40
CA THR A 29 -13.69 -2.09 15.19
C THR A 29 -12.31 -2.73 15.05
N ILE A 30 -11.59 -2.47 13.95
CA ILE A 30 -10.22 -2.95 13.71
C ILE A 30 -9.18 -1.93 14.23
N GLY A 31 -9.58 -0.68 14.46
CA GLY A 31 -8.65 0.45 14.61
C GLY A 31 -8.70 1.23 15.92
N ILE A 32 -9.70 1.07 16.80
CA ILE A 32 -9.82 1.96 17.96
C ILE A 32 -10.00 1.18 19.26
N ARG A 33 -8.88 0.86 19.92
CA ARG A 33 -8.85 1.17 21.36
C ARG A 33 -8.58 2.66 21.43
N ASN A 34 -9.47 3.39 22.11
CA ASN A 34 -9.44 4.82 22.38
C ASN A 34 -8.17 5.18 23.19
N THR A 35 -7.01 5.04 22.54
CA THR A 35 -5.68 5.21 23.09
C THR A 35 -5.24 6.58 22.66
N ILE A 36 -5.00 7.43 23.65
CA ILE A 36 -4.43 8.76 23.46
C ILE A 36 -3.06 8.54 22.78
N GLY A 37 -2.98 8.73 21.46
CA GLY A 37 -1.76 8.51 20.66
C GLY A 37 -1.82 7.40 19.58
N GLY A 38 -2.93 6.67 19.43
CA GLY A 38 -3.11 5.69 18.35
C GLY A 38 -3.40 6.32 16.97
N PRO A 39 -3.30 5.56 15.87
CA PRO A 39 -3.66 6.04 14.52
C PRO A 39 -5.15 6.35 14.44
N SER A 40 -5.53 7.41 13.72
CA SER A 40 -6.93 7.66 13.43
C SER A 40 -7.44 6.77 12.27
N VAL A 41 -8.75 6.51 12.21
CA VAL A 41 -9.42 5.78 11.10
C VAL A 41 -9.05 6.34 9.74
N GLN A 42 -8.84 7.66 9.66
CA GLN A 42 -8.45 8.35 8.43
C GLN A 42 -6.99 8.12 8.02
N GLN A 43 -6.13 7.72 8.96
CA GLN A 43 -4.70 7.44 8.78
C GLN A 43 -4.42 5.96 8.51
N PHE A 44 -5.29 5.04 8.93
CA PHE A 44 -5.10 3.60 8.69
C PHE A 44 -5.13 3.20 7.22
N GLY A 45 -5.84 3.96 6.37
CA GLY A 45 -6.01 3.62 4.96
C GLY A 45 -5.66 4.78 4.04
N HIS A 46 -4.67 4.53 3.18
CA HIS A 46 -4.25 5.47 2.16
C HIS A 46 -4.92 5.09 0.85
N TYR A 47 -4.42 4.11 0.09
CA TYR A 47 -5.06 3.69 -1.16
C TYR A 47 -4.89 2.20 -1.43
N GLY A 48 -5.87 1.60 -2.10
CA GLY A 48 -5.83 0.22 -2.56
C GLY A 48 -6.48 0.10 -3.92
N GLY A 49 -5.93 -0.75 -4.78
CA GLY A 49 -6.39 -0.77 -6.15
C GLY A 49 -5.87 -1.93 -6.98
N TYR A 50 -6.33 -1.98 -8.22
CA TYR A 50 -5.91 -2.95 -9.21
C TYR A 50 -5.20 -2.26 -10.36
N TYR A 51 -4.11 -2.88 -10.80
CA TYR A 51 -3.38 -2.50 -12.00
C TYR A 51 -3.50 -3.60 -13.06
N SER A 52 -3.94 -3.24 -14.26
CA SER A 52 -4.14 -4.19 -15.36
C SER A 52 -2.84 -4.43 -16.13
N LEU A 53 -2.45 -5.70 -16.29
CA LEU A 53 -1.24 -6.09 -17.00
C LEU A 53 -1.48 -6.15 -18.52
N THR A 54 -0.62 -5.50 -19.31
CA THR A 54 -0.79 -5.34 -20.76
C THR A 54 -0.68 -6.64 -21.56
N HIS A 55 0.08 -7.62 -21.07
CA HIS A 55 0.36 -8.88 -21.79
C HIS A 55 -0.40 -10.09 -21.24
N ALA A 56 -1.31 -9.89 -20.28
CA ALA A 56 -2.11 -10.96 -19.70
C ALA A 56 -3.59 -10.60 -19.84
N LYS A 57 -4.32 -11.38 -20.65
CA LYS A 57 -5.67 -11.04 -21.14
C LYS A 57 -6.71 -10.71 -20.07
N SER A 58 -6.50 -11.16 -18.82
CA SER A 58 -7.40 -10.86 -17.69
C SER A 58 -6.67 -10.69 -16.35
N ALA A 59 -5.34 -10.56 -16.33
CA ALA A 59 -4.62 -10.48 -15.06
C ALA A 59 -4.63 -9.05 -14.52
N LYS A 60 -5.01 -8.94 -13.25
CA LYS A 60 -5.04 -7.70 -12.48
C LYS A 60 -4.18 -7.90 -11.24
N MET A 61 -3.21 -7.02 -11.04
CA MET A 61 -2.36 -7.01 -9.85
C MET A 61 -2.98 -6.09 -8.82
N PHE A 62 -3.28 -6.62 -7.63
CA PHE A 62 -3.77 -5.79 -6.54
C PHE A 62 -2.60 -5.16 -5.80
N TYR A 63 -2.77 -3.94 -5.29
CA TYR A 63 -1.75 -3.26 -4.51
C TYR A 63 -2.37 -2.48 -3.35
N PHE A 64 -1.59 -2.34 -2.29
CA PHE A 64 -1.78 -1.31 -1.27
C PHE A 64 -0.75 -0.21 -1.45
N PHE A 65 -1.17 1.03 -1.27
CA PHE A 65 -0.29 2.20 -1.24
C PHE A 65 -0.50 2.94 0.08
N PHE A 66 0.60 3.20 0.78
CA PHE A 66 0.65 3.98 2.02
C PHE A 66 1.55 5.19 1.81
N GLU A 67 1.04 6.37 2.11
CA GLU A 67 1.81 7.60 1.97
C GLU A 67 2.77 7.77 3.16
N SER A 68 3.82 8.54 2.96
CA SER A 68 4.72 8.91 4.04
C SER A 68 3.99 9.71 5.12
N ARG A 69 4.25 9.39 6.39
CA ARG A 69 3.77 10.13 7.55
C ARG A 69 4.39 11.51 7.69
N THR A 70 5.57 11.72 7.12
CA THR A 70 6.38 12.91 7.37
C THR A 70 6.29 13.90 6.23
N ASN A 71 6.40 13.44 4.97
CA ASN A 71 6.42 14.34 3.83
C ASN A 71 5.92 13.70 2.53
N ASN A 72 5.09 14.44 1.79
CA ASN A 72 4.57 14.02 0.48
C ASN A 72 5.63 14.00 -0.63
N THR A 73 6.84 14.51 -0.38
CA THR A 73 7.96 14.48 -1.33
C THR A 73 8.89 13.29 -1.13
N ASP A 74 8.60 12.41 -0.17
CA ASP A 74 9.43 11.26 0.12
C ASP A 74 9.41 10.23 -1.03
N PRO A 75 10.48 9.44 -1.20
CA PRO A 75 10.58 8.48 -2.29
C PRO A 75 9.49 7.41 -2.19
N VAL A 76 9.03 6.91 -3.34
CA VAL A 76 8.15 5.74 -3.42
C VAL A 76 8.99 4.48 -3.43
N VAL A 77 8.69 3.57 -2.50
CA VAL A 77 9.34 2.26 -2.36
C VAL A 77 8.33 1.17 -2.66
N ILE A 78 8.67 0.30 -3.61
CA ILE A 78 7.88 -0.90 -3.91
C ILE A 78 8.43 -2.05 -3.06
N TRP A 79 7.56 -2.61 -2.23
CA TRP A 79 7.88 -3.73 -1.35
C TRP A 79 7.35 -5.03 -1.95
N LEU A 80 8.27 -5.92 -2.28
CA LEU A 80 8.00 -7.25 -2.83
C LEU A 80 8.45 -8.29 -1.81
N SER A 81 7.51 -9.04 -1.25
CA SER A 81 7.88 -10.21 -0.46
C SER A 81 8.48 -11.28 -1.36
N ASP A 82 9.40 -12.05 -0.80
CA ASP A 82 10.08 -13.13 -1.52
C ASP A 82 9.14 -14.32 -1.75
N GLY A 83 9.46 -15.13 -2.75
CA GLY A 83 8.81 -16.40 -3.07
C GLY A 83 7.63 -16.32 -4.06
N PRO A 84 7.51 -17.28 -5.00
CA PRO A 84 6.37 -17.34 -5.91
C PRO A 84 5.07 -17.63 -5.16
N GLY A 85 4.09 -16.72 -5.26
CA GLY A 85 2.74 -16.90 -4.70
C GLY A 85 2.54 -16.42 -3.26
N CYS A 86 3.56 -15.85 -2.61
CA CYS A 86 3.39 -15.16 -1.33
C CYS A 86 2.98 -13.70 -1.57
N SER A 87 1.96 -13.23 -0.85
CA SER A 87 1.46 -11.86 -0.96
C SER A 87 2.35 -10.90 -0.15
N SER A 88 2.74 -9.76 -0.74
CA SER A 88 3.65 -8.82 -0.08
C SER A 88 3.04 -8.08 1.12
N ASN A 89 1.75 -8.30 1.34
CA ASN A 89 0.93 -7.77 2.43
C ASN A 89 1.35 -8.32 3.78
N VAL A 90 1.82 -9.56 3.82
CA VAL A 90 2.24 -10.17 5.08
C VAL A 90 3.41 -9.37 5.64
N ALA A 91 4.43 -9.10 4.82
CA ALA A 91 5.55 -8.26 5.25
C ALA A 91 5.14 -6.81 5.52
N LEU A 92 4.11 -6.30 4.83
CA LEU A 92 3.59 -4.96 5.08
C LEU A 92 2.95 -4.83 6.47
N PHE A 93 2.25 -5.85 6.97
CA PHE A 93 1.63 -5.79 8.31
C PHE A 93 2.46 -6.41 9.44
N TYR A 94 3.43 -7.27 9.12
CA TYR A 94 4.23 -8.00 10.13
C TYR A 94 5.70 -7.60 10.19
N GLU A 95 6.25 -6.88 9.21
CA GLU A 95 7.65 -6.46 9.21
C GLU A 95 7.77 -4.94 9.35
N ASN A 96 7.76 -4.23 8.22
CA ASN A 96 8.23 -2.84 8.13
C ASN A 96 7.17 -1.84 7.66
N GLY A 97 5.91 -2.24 7.54
CA GLY A 97 4.87 -1.30 7.14
C GLY A 97 4.38 -0.40 8.28
N PRO A 98 3.42 0.48 7.95
CA PRO A 98 2.96 1.57 8.83
C PRO A 98 2.26 1.09 10.10
N PHE A 99 1.64 -0.09 10.04
CA PHE A 99 0.83 -0.65 11.11
C PHE A 99 1.23 -2.07 11.42
N THR A 100 1.17 -2.42 12.71
CA THR A 100 1.28 -3.79 13.18
C THR A 100 -0.07 -4.31 13.66
N ILE A 101 -0.38 -5.55 13.34
CA ILE A 101 -1.59 -6.23 13.83
C ILE A 101 -1.27 -6.85 15.20
N SER A 102 -1.97 -6.40 16.24
CA SER A 102 -1.87 -6.95 17.59
C SER A 102 -2.65 -8.26 17.73
N ASN A 103 -2.39 -9.02 18.79
CA ASN A 103 -3.07 -10.32 19.04
C ASN A 103 -4.60 -10.20 19.19
N ASP A 104 -5.11 -9.00 19.52
CA ASP A 104 -6.55 -8.71 19.57
C ASP A 104 -7.11 -8.20 18.23
N LEU A 105 -6.36 -8.38 17.14
CA LEU A 105 -6.67 -7.93 15.78
C LEU A 105 -6.76 -6.40 15.64
N SER A 106 -6.30 -5.65 16.65
CA SER A 106 -6.22 -4.20 16.55
C SER A 106 -4.98 -3.76 15.76
N LEU A 107 -5.11 -2.67 15.02
CA LEU A 107 -4.00 -2.03 14.33
C LEU A 107 -3.35 -0.97 15.24
N SER A 108 -2.03 -1.05 15.42
CA SER A 108 -1.23 -0.07 16.13
C SER A 108 -0.15 0.54 15.22
N TRP A 109 0.29 1.77 15.51
CA TRP A 109 1.41 2.39 14.79
C TRP A 109 2.67 1.54 14.93
N ASN A 110 3.37 1.35 13.82
CA ASN A 110 4.73 0.86 13.86
C ASN A 110 5.69 2.04 14.10
N ASP A 111 6.40 2.02 15.24
CA ASP A 111 7.40 3.04 15.56
C ASP A 111 8.64 2.97 14.66
N PHE A 112 8.86 1.84 13.98
CA PHE A 112 9.96 1.63 13.04
C PHE A 112 9.49 1.41 11.60
N GLY A 113 8.22 1.76 11.31
CA GLY A 113 7.66 1.65 9.97
C GLY A 113 8.39 2.53 8.96
N TRP A 114 8.61 1.99 7.75
CA TRP A 114 9.34 2.68 6.67
C TRP A 114 8.55 3.86 6.09
N ASP A 115 7.25 3.89 6.33
CA ASP A 115 6.36 5.02 6.03
C ASP A 115 6.77 6.33 6.72
N LYS A 116 7.76 6.34 7.63
CA LYS A 116 8.34 7.60 8.14
C LYS A 116 9.27 8.29 7.15
N VAL A 117 9.78 7.57 6.16
CA VAL A 117 10.82 8.06 5.23
C VAL A 117 10.51 7.77 3.76
N CYS A 118 9.44 7.03 3.48
CA CYS A 118 9.03 6.70 2.12
C CYS A 118 7.52 6.47 2.02
N CYS A 119 6.98 6.54 0.81
CA CYS A 119 5.66 6.00 0.50
C CYS A 119 5.81 4.52 0.12
N LEU A 120 5.04 3.62 0.70
CA LEU A 120 5.15 2.17 0.50
C LEU A 120 4.08 1.66 -0.46
N VAL A 121 4.49 0.85 -1.45
CA VAL A 121 3.59 0.08 -2.32
C VAL A 121 3.80 -1.42 -2.07
N GLY A 122 2.78 -2.11 -1.56
CA GLY A 122 2.79 -3.58 -1.42
C GLY A 122 1.99 -4.24 -2.54
N LEU A 123 2.62 -5.14 -3.31
CA LEU A 123 1.98 -5.84 -4.42
C LEU A 123 1.45 -7.22 -4.03
N VAL A 124 0.34 -7.61 -4.65
CA VAL A 124 -0.33 -8.89 -4.46
C VAL A 124 -0.39 -9.62 -5.80
N PHE A 125 0.28 -10.78 -5.85
CA PHE A 125 0.42 -11.64 -7.02
C PHE A 125 -0.63 -12.73 -7.08
#